data_AF-A0A1Z9QF92-F1
#
_entry.id   AF-A0A1Z9QF92-F1
#
_cell.length_a   1.000
_cell.length_b   1.000
_cell.length_c   1.000
_cell.angle_alpha   90.00
_cell.angle_beta   90.00
_cell.angle_gamma   90.00
#
_symmetry.space_group_name_H-M   'P 1'
#
loop_
_entity.id
_entity.type
_entity.pdbx_description
1 polymer ?
#
loop_
_entity_poly.entity_id
_entity_poly.type
_entity_poly.pdbx_seq_one_letter_code
_entity_poly.pdbx_strand_id
1 'polypeptide(L)'
;MSTRNHRVCFTTSLMAAMLVATIGCQQVSGTDRRQLNTYTVADEIALGDAAFDEMLASATLITSGEAFEQVQRVAMRIAASAVRLHPEIADRFEWEVVLIDDDDVANAWALPGGKMAVYTGILPYTRNADGLAAVLGHEAAHVIARHGGENMTRQTLAGLLTVGAALTVDPDDREMVALAAGAYGLLGEPAFSRAQESEADELGLFLAADAGYDPREAVLLWQRMGERGGEPLEFLSSHPDSETRVRRLEALMPLAREIRRRRGLEGPAPDAP
;
A
#
# COMPACT_ATOMS: atom_id res chain seq x y z
N MET A 1 -7.12 -35.03 40.63
CA MET A 1 -6.40 -35.40 39.39
C MET A 1 -6.87 -34.48 38.27
N SER A 2 -6.34 -33.26 38.14
CA SER A 2 -6.64 -32.35 36.99
C SER A 2 -5.65 -31.17 36.93
N THR A 3 -4.35 -31.46 36.89
CA THR A 3 -3.31 -30.41 36.72
C THR A 3 -2.37 -30.73 35.56
N ARG A 4 -2.42 -31.96 35.05
CA ARG A 4 -1.57 -32.45 33.95
C ARG A 4 -2.11 -32.00 32.57
N ASN A 5 -3.43 -31.97 32.39
CA ASN A 5 -4.05 -31.55 31.13
C ASN A 5 -3.94 -30.03 30.87
N HIS A 6 -4.00 -29.20 31.91
CA HIS A 6 -3.83 -27.74 31.75
C HIS A 6 -2.41 -27.38 31.33
N ARG A 7 -1.39 -28.05 31.87
CA ARG A 7 0.02 -27.79 31.50
C ARG A 7 0.31 -28.20 30.05
N VAL A 8 -0.19 -29.36 29.61
CA VAL A 8 -0.01 -29.85 28.23
C VAL A 8 -0.69 -28.91 27.22
N CYS A 9 -1.92 -28.47 27.49
CA CYS A 9 -2.67 -27.56 26.63
C CYS A 9 -2.00 -26.16 26.54
N PHE A 10 -1.47 -25.66 27.66
CA PHE A 10 -0.75 -24.38 27.70
C PHE A 10 0.57 -24.43 26.93
N THR A 11 1.32 -25.52 27.04
CA THR A 11 2.58 -25.70 26.29
C THR A 11 2.36 -25.87 24.78
N THR A 12 1.28 -26.53 24.35
CA THR A 12 0.94 -26.67 22.93
C THR A 12 0.48 -25.35 22.31
N SER A 13 -0.32 -24.53 23.03
CA SER A 13 -0.71 -23.20 22.55
C SER A 13 0.47 -22.24 22.48
N LEU A 14 1.41 -22.30 23.43
CA LEU A 14 2.64 -21.49 23.39
C LEU A 14 3.54 -21.86 22.21
N MET A 15 3.70 -23.16 21.92
CA MET A 15 4.46 -23.64 20.75
C MET A 15 3.79 -23.25 19.42
N ALA A 16 2.46 -23.33 19.32
CA ALA A 16 1.74 -22.92 18.12
C ALA A 16 1.83 -21.42 17.86
N ALA A 17 1.69 -20.58 18.90
CA ALA A 17 1.87 -19.14 18.80
C ALA A 17 3.32 -18.76 18.42
N MET A 18 4.31 -19.47 18.96
CA MET A 18 5.72 -19.26 18.63
C MET A 18 6.04 -19.69 17.19
N LEU A 19 5.41 -20.75 16.68
CA LEU A 19 5.57 -21.19 15.29
C LEU A 19 4.99 -20.17 14.29
N VAL A 20 3.78 -19.65 14.56
CA VAL A 20 3.15 -18.59 13.75
C VAL A 20 3.99 -17.31 13.74
N ALA A 21 4.54 -16.91 14.89
CA ALA A 21 5.40 -15.73 14.99
C ALA A 21 6.71 -15.87 14.20
N THR A 22 7.29 -17.07 14.12
CA THR A 22 8.53 -17.29 13.35
C THR A 22 8.32 -17.40 11.84
N ILE A 23 7.17 -17.88 11.38
CA ILE A 23 6.89 -18.07 9.94
C ILE A 23 6.37 -16.78 9.30
N GLY A 24 5.61 -15.97 10.04
CA GLY A 24 5.05 -14.72 9.51
C GLY A 24 6.00 -13.51 9.55
N CYS A 25 7.12 -13.59 10.29
CA CYS A 25 8.09 -12.49 10.33
C CYS A 25 8.98 -12.53 9.08
N GLN A 26 8.80 -11.56 8.19
CA GLN A 26 9.58 -11.43 6.96
C GLN A 26 10.18 -10.03 6.82
N GLN A 27 11.27 -9.93 6.07
CA GLN A 27 11.83 -8.65 5.66
C GLN A 27 10.99 -8.09 4.50
N VAL A 28 10.75 -6.79 4.52
CA VAL A 28 10.11 -6.09 3.41
C VAL A 28 11.07 -6.02 2.22
N SER A 29 10.56 -6.26 1.02
CA SER A 29 11.36 -6.19 -0.20
C SER A 29 11.99 -4.80 -0.35
N GLY A 30 13.31 -4.76 -0.54
CA GLY A 30 14.06 -3.52 -0.76
C GLY A 30 14.31 -2.64 0.47
N THR A 31 13.94 -3.06 1.69
CA THR A 31 14.21 -2.31 2.93
C THR A 31 14.71 -3.20 4.06
N ASP A 32 15.20 -2.60 5.16
CA ASP A 32 15.60 -3.32 6.37
C ASP A 32 14.43 -3.58 7.33
N ARG A 33 13.20 -3.15 6.99
CA ARG A 33 12.05 -3.29 7.87
C ARG A 33 11.61 -4.75 7.94
N ARG A 34 11.26 -5.20 9.14
CA ARG A 34 10.56 -6.47 9.36
C ARG A 34 9.07 -6.23 9.57
N GLN A 35 8.28 -7.11 8.99
CA GLN A 35 6.83 -7.12 9.11
C GLN A 35 6.35 -8.51 9.55
N LEU A 36 5.22 -8.52 10.24
CA LEU A 36 4.46 -9.75 10.49
C LEU A 36 3.35 -9.83 9.45
N ASN A 37 3.45 -10.80 8.54
CA ASN A 37 2.42 -11.07 7.57
C ASN A 37 2.17 -12.58 7.52
N THR A 38 0.98 -13.01 7.93
CA THR A 38 0.59 -14.41 8.00
C THR A 38 -0.04 -14.92 6.71
N TYR A 39 -0.34 -14.03 5.77
CA TYR A 39 -0.85 -14.40 4.45
C TYR A 39 0.30 -14.79 3.54
N THR A 40 0.09 -15.79 2.69
CA THR A 40 1.04 -16.07 1.60
C THR A 40 0.81 -15.05 0.48
N VAL A 41 1.81 -14.90 -0.41
CA VAL A 41 1.65 -14.04 -1.59
C VAL A 41 0.47 -14.51 -2.46
N ALA A 42 0.24 -15.82 -2.55
CA ALA A 42 -0.88 -16.37 -3.32
C ALA A 42 -2.24 -16.05 -2.69
N ASP A 43 -2.36 -16.11 -1.35
CA ASP A 43 -3.58 -15.70 -0.66
C ASP A 43 -3.86 -14.21 -0.89
N GLU A 44 -2.81 -13.39 -0.80
CA GLU A 44 -2.92 -11.95 -1.06
C GLU A 44 -3.40 -11.67 -2.48
N ILE A 45 -2.81 -12.30 -3.50
CA ILE A 45 -3.25 -12.15 -4.90
C ILE A 45 -4.73 -12.50 -5.04
N ALA A 46 -5.15 -13.67 -4.55
CA ALA A 46 -6.54 -14.11 -4.68
C ALA A 46 -7.54 -13.17 -3.98
N LEU A 47 -7.16 -12.62 -2.83
CA LEU A 47 -7.99 -11.64 -2.11
C LEU A 47 -8.01 -10.28 -2.83
N GLY A 48 -6.87 -9.86 -3.39
CA GLY A 48 -6.75 -8.64 -4.19
C GLY A 48 -7.60 -8.70 -5.45
N ASP A 49 -7.58 -9.82 -6.18
CA ASP A 49 -8.40 -10.04 -7.38
C ASP A 49 -9.89 -9.96 -7.05
N ALA A 50 -10.34 -10.65 -6.00
CA ALA A 50 -11.73 -10.63 -5.58
C ALA A 50 -12.21 -9.23 -5.15
N ALA A 51 -11.38 -8.50 -4.39
CA ALA A 51 -11.68 -7.14 -3.97
C ALA A 51 -11.68 -6.16 -5.16
N PHE A 52 -10.79 -6.36 -6.14
CA PHE A 52 -10.76 -5.57 -7.35
C PHE A 52 -12.06 -5.71 -8.16
N ASP A 53 -12.51 -6.94 -8.41
CA ASP A 53 -13.77 -7.22 -9.08
C ASP A 53 -14.96 -6.58 -8.35
N GLU A 54 -14.99 -6.65 -7.02
CA GLU A 54 -16.04 -6.05 -6.20
C GLU A 54 -16.04 -4.52 -6.29
N MET A 55 -14.87 -3.88 -6.17
CA MET A 55 -14.74 -2.42 -6.24
C MET A 55 -15.08 -1.87 -7.62
N LEU A 56 -14.83 -2.62 -8.69
CA LEU A 56 -15.12 -2.18 -10.05
C LEU A 56 -16.57 -2.45 -10.48
N ALA A 57 -17.33 -3.27 -9.75
CA ALA A 57 -18.69 -3.65 -10.13
C ALA A 57 -19.65 -2.45 -10.29
N SER A 58 -19.40 -1.34 -9.59
CA SER A 58 -20.19 -0.10 -9.67
C SER A 58 -19.45 1.07 -10.31
N ALA A 59 -18.19 0.89 -10.71
CA ALA A 59 -17.36 1.96 -11.24
C ALA A 59 -17.64 2.23 -12.72
N THR A 60 -17.61 3.50 -13.13
CA THR A 60 -17.58 3.89 -14.54
C THR A 60 -16.13 3.92 -15.01
N LEU A 61 -15.76 3.07 -15.97
CA LEU A 61 -14.38 2.95 -16.43
C LEU A 61 -14.15 3.71 -17.73
N ILE A 62 -13.05 4.46 -17.77
CA ILE A 62 -12.51 5.03 -19.00
C ILE A 62 -11.55 4.01 -19.62
N THR A 63 -11.81 3.64 -20.88
CA THR A 63 -11.07 2.58 -21.59
C THR A 63 -10.35 3.05 -22.85
N SER A 64 -10.40 4.35 -23.16
CA SER A 64 -9.72 4.96 -24.31
C SER A 64 -9.52 6.47 -24.12
N GLY A 65 -8.69 7.08 -24.97
CA GLY A 65 -8.39 8.51 -24.94
C GLY A 65 -7.06 8.84 -24.26
N GLU A 66 -6.64 10.10 -24.37
CA GLU A 66 -5.31 10.55 -23.97
C GLU A 66 -4.99 10.27 -22.49
N ALA A 67 -5.92 10.58 -21.58
CA ALA A 67 -5.75 10.34 -20.15
C ALA A 67 -5.61 8.84 -19.84
N PHE A 68 -6.46 7.99 -20.44
CA PHE A 68 -6.37 6.54 -20.30
C PHE A 68 -5.02 6.03 -20.79
N GLU A 69 -4.60 6.41 -22.00
CA GLU A 69 -3.33 5.96 -22.56
C GLU A 69 -2.13 6.43 -21.73
N GLN A 70 -2.17 7.64 -21.17
CA GLN A 70 -1.14 8.12 -20.25
C GLN A 70 -1.07 7.27 -18.98
N VAL A 71 -2.22 6.99 -18.36
CA VAL A 71 -2.31 6.12 -17.17
C VAL A 71 -1.75 4.74 -17.47
N GLN A 72 -2.17 4.11 -18.58
CA GLN A 72 -1.67 2.79 -18.98
C GLN A 72 -0.15 2.79 -19.22
N ARG A 73 0.37 3.78 -19.97
CA ARG A 73 1.81 3.89 -20.23
C ARG A 73 2.63 4.04 -18.95
N VAL A 74 2.19 4.92 -18.04
CA VAL A 74 2.89 5.16 -16.78
C VAL A 74 2.84 3.93 -15.89
N ALA A 75 1.66 3.34 -15.68
CA ALA A 75 1.50 2.17 -14.84
C ALA A 75 2.35 0.99 -15.33
N MET A 76 2.37 0.72 -16.64
CA MET A 76 3.16 -0.40 -17.18
C MET A 76 4.68 -0.17 -17.05
N ARG A 77 5.15 1.08 -17.12
CA ARG A 77 6.57 1.39 -16.84
C ARG A 77 6.91 1.23 -15.36
N ILE A 78 6.01 1.61 -14.46
CA ILE A 78 6.15 1.38 -13.01
C ILE A 78 6.13 -0.12 -12.69
N ALA A 79 5.19 -0.89 -13.25
CA ALA A 79 5.14 -2.35 -13.10
C ALA A 79 6.45 -3.01 -13.57
N ALA A 80 6.97 -2.60 -14.73
CA ALA A 80 8.25 -3.10 -15.23
C ALA A 80 9.44 -2.72 -14.32
N SER A 81 9.37 -1.55 -13.66
CA SER A 81 10.34 -1.12 -12.65
C SER A 81 10.25 -1.97 -11.39
N ALA A 82 9.04 -2.27 -10.91
CA ALA A 82 8.80 -3.14 -9.78
C ALA A 82 9.35 -4.55 -10.00
N VAL A 83 9.13 -5.12 -11.19
CA VAL A 83 9.73 -6.39 -11.62
C VAL A 83 11.26 -6.34 -11.61
N ARG A 84 11.88 -5.25 -12.07
CA ARG A 84 13.35 -5.13 -12.09
C ARG A 84 13.97 -4.99 -10.70
N LEU A 85 13.36 -4.19 -9.84
CA LEU A 85 13.92 -3.85 -8.53
C LEU A 85 13.51 -4.83 -7.43
N HIS A 86 12.35 -5.48 -7.57
CA HIS A 86 11.73 -6.36 -6.56
C HIS A 86 11.21 -7.68 -7.17
N PRO A 87 12.03 -8.41 -7.97
CA PRO A 87 11.56 -9.57 -8.73
C PRO A 87 11.01 -10.70 -7.85
N GLU A 88 11.51 -10.85 -6.61
CA GLU A 88 11.09 -11.92 -5.70
C GLU A 88 9.61 -11.86 -5.29
N ILE A 89 9.00 -10.67 -5.40
CA ILE A 89 7.58 -10.41 -5.19
C ILE A 89 6.88 -10.05 -6.50
N ALA A 90 7.36 -9.03 -7.21
CA ALA A 90 6.66 -8.42 -8.34
C ALA A 90 6.51 -9.33 -9.58
N ASP A 91 7.37 -10.35 -9.75
CA ASP A 91 7.25 -11.34 -10.84
C ASP A 91 5.99 -12.22 -10.72
N ARG A 92 5.34 -12.22 -9.56
CA ARG A 92 4.14 -13.03 -9.28
C ARG A 92 2.85 -12.28 -9.57
N PHE A 93 2.93 -11.00 -9.89
CA PHE A 93 1.78 -10.11 -10.00
C PHE A 93 1.35 -9.94 -11.45
N GLU A 94 0.03 -9.95 -11.66
CA GLU A 94 -0.59 -9.58 -12.92
C GLU A 94 -1.03 -8.12 -12.84
N TRP A 95 -0.06 -7.24 -13.11
CA TRP A 95 -0.25 -5.80 -13.02
C TRP A 95 -1.36 -5.31 -13.94
N GLU A 96 -2.34 -4.65 -13.34
CA GLU A 96 -3.51 -4.12 -14.01
C GLU A 96 -3.84 -2.76 -13.42
N VAL A 97 -4.06 -1.77 -14.27
CA VAL A 97 -4.52 -0.45 -13.84
C VAL A 97 -5.80 -0.08 -14.58
N VAL A 98 -6.75 0.47 -13.85
CA VAL A 98 -7.97 1.06 -14.43
C VAL A 98 -8.03 2.56 -14.18
N LEU A 99 -8.69 3.27 -15.09
CA LEU A 99 -9.03 4.68 -14.91
C LEU A 99 -10.53 4.77 -14.63
N ILE A 100 -10.88 5.27 -13.46
CA ILE A 100 -12.27 5.45 -13.00
C ILE A 100 -12.67 6.90 -13.28
N ASP A 101 -13.81 7.06 -13.94
CA ASP A 101 -14.42 8.37 -14.25
C ASP A 101 -15.11 8.93 -13.01
N ASP A 102 -14.38 9.74 -12.25
CA ASP A 102 -14.86 10.46 -11.07
C ASP A 102 -13.94 11.66 -10.79
N ASP A 103 -14.36 12.84 -11.24
CA ASP A 103 -13.60 14.08 -11.07
C ASP A 103 -13.67 14.64 -9.64
N ASP A 104 -14.62 14.18 -8.82
CA ASP A 104 -14.80 14.62 -7.44
C ASP A 104 -13.87 13.86 -6.48
N VAL A 105 -13.41 12.68 -6.88
CA VAL A 105 -12.48 11.84 -6.10
C VAL A 105 -11.04 12.06 -6.57
N ALA A 106 -10.28 12.87 -5.83
CA ALA A 106 -8.84 13.01 -6.03
C ALA A 106 -8.07 11.89 -5.31
N ASN A 107 -8.08 10.67 -5.88
CA ASN A 107 -7.43 9.50 -5.30
C ASN A 107 -6.81 8.53 -6.32
N ALA A 108 -6.01 7.61 -5.81
CA ALA A 108 -5.58 6.37 -6.45
C ALA A 108 -5.41 5.31 -5.37
N TRP A 109 -5.46 4.03 -5.72
CA TRP A 109 -5.22 2.94 -4.77
C TRP A 109 -4.60 1.72 -5.44
N ALA A 110 -3.99 0.87 -4.63
CA ALA A 110 -3.54 -0.45 -5.03
C ALA A 110 -4.00 -1.55 -4.08
N LEU A 111 -4.27 -2.71 -4.68
CA LEU A 111 -4.56 -3.96 -4.00
C LEU A 111 -3.46 -4.98 -4.29
N PRO A 112 -3.32 -6.02 -3.45
CA PRO A 112 -2.36 -7.09 -3.71
C PRO A 112 -2.56 -7.73 -5.09
N GLY A 113 -1.47 -8.27 -5.66
CA GLY A 113 -1.49 -8.82 -7.01
C GLY A 113 -1.25 -7.82 -8.13
N GLY A 114 -0.99 -6.55 -7.79
CA GLY A 114 -0.66 -5.51 -8.77
C GLY A 114 -1.89 -4.85 -9.39
N LYS A 115 -3.05 -4.96 -8.74
CA LYS A 115 -4.31 -4.33 -9.16
C LYS A 115 -4.34 -2.89 -8.65
N MET A 116 -4.53 -1.93 -9.53
CA MET A 116 -4.50 -0.50 -9.20
C MET A 116 -5.66 0.24 -9.87
N ALA A 117 -6.09 1.32 -9.24
CA ALA A 117 -7.00 2.26 -9.88
C ALA A 117 -6.55 3.70 -9.68
N VAL A 118 -6.87 4.52 -10.68
CA VAL A 118 -6.68 5.97 -10.67
C VAL A 118 -8.03 6.60 -10.93
N TYR A 119 -8.43 7.58 -10.13
CA TYR A 119 -9.62 8.38 -10.40
C TYR A 119 -9.25 9.62 -11.22
N THR A 120 -10.11 10.06 -12.14
CA THR A 120 -9.83 11.25 -12.96
C THR A 120 -9.60 12.50 -12.13
N GLY A 121 -10.23 12.61 -10.96
CA GLY A 121 -10.05 13.74 -10.03
C GLY A 121 -8.62 13.96 -9.52
N ILE A 122 -7.73 12.95 -9.57
CA ILE A 122 -6.31 13.13 -9.16
C ILE A 122 -5.44 13.73 -10.27
N LEU A 123 -5.83 13.55 -11.55
CA LEU A 123 -5.00 13.91 -12.71
C LEU A 123 -4.60 15.39 -12.75
N PRO A 124 -5.46 16.37 -12.39
CA PRO A 124 -5.07 17.78 -12.34
C PRO A 124 -3.89 18.08 -11.39
N TYR A 125 -3.69 17.27 -10.35
CA TYR A 125 -2.59 17.42 -9.38
C TYR A 125 -1.31 16.75 -9.87
N THR A 126 -1.43 15.68 -10.65
CA THR A 126 -0.27 15.02 -11.27
C THR A 126 0.39 15.91 -12.32
N ARG A 127 -0.39 16.74 -13.04
CA ARG A 127 0.00 17.66 -14.13
C ARG A 127 0.65 17.03 -15.36
N ASN A 128 1.46 15.99 -15.19
CA ASN A 128 2.25 15.35 -16.22
C ASN A 128 2.50 13.87 -15.88
N ALA A 129 3.17 13.16 -16.78
CA ALA A 129 3.47 11.74 -16.60
C ALA A 129 4.41 11.46 -15.41
N ASP A 130 5.32 12.39 -15.08
CA ASP A 130 6.23 12.25 -13.94
C ASP A 130 5.49 12.34 -12.60
N GLY A 131 4.54 13.27 -12.46
CA GLY A 131 3.69 13.37 -11.27
C GLY A 131 2.73 12.19 -11.14
N LEU A 132 2.22 11.66 -12.25
CA LEU A 132 1.40 10.45 -12.24
C LEU A 132 2.24 9.22 -11.85
N ALA A 133 3.50 9.17 -12.29
CA ALA A 133 4.45 8.13 -11.90
C ALA A 133 4.79 8.19 -10.41
N ALA A 134 4.78 9.36 -9.79
CA ALA A 134 4.94 9.48 -8.34
C ALA A 134 3.76 8.85 -7.58
N VAL A 135 2.51 9.10 -8.02
CA VAL A 135 1.31 8.46 -7.44
C VAL A 135 1.37 6.95 -7.64
N LEU A 136 1.49 6.48 -8.88
CA LEU A 136 1.48 5.05 -9.19
C LEU A 136 2.70 4.31 -8.63
N GLY A 137 3.85 4.97 -8.53
CA GLY A 137 5.02 4.44 -7.86
C GLY A 137 4.76 4.20 -6.38
N HIS A 138 4.14 5.16 -5.69
CA HIS A 138 3.73 5.03 -4.28
C HIS A 138 2.71 3.90 -4.09
N GLU A 139 1.68 3.84 -4.93
CA GLU A 139 0.68 2.77 -4.89
C GLU A 139 1.30 1.38 -5.14
N ALA A 140 2.14 1.25 -6.18
CA ALA A 140 2.87 0.02 -6.45
C ALA A 140 3.80 -0.38 -5.29
N ALA A 141 4.38 0.60 -4.60
CA ALA A 141 5.24 0.38 -3.44
C ALA A 141 4.49 -0.30 -2.28
N HIS A 142 3.24 0.07 -2.01
CA HIS A 142 2.40 -0.62 -1.01
C HIS A 142 2.21 -2.11 -1.33
N VAL A 143 2.06 -2.44 -2.61
CA VAL A 143 1.87 -3.81 -3.08
C VAL A 143 3.15 -4.64 -2.94
N ILE A 144 4.28 -4.15 -3.44
CA ILE A 144 5.57 -4.87 -3.34
C ILE A 144 6.03 -5.01 -1.89
N ALA A 145 5.72 -4.03 -1.04
CA ALA A 145 6.02 -4.08 0.38
C ALA A 145 5.05 -4.98 1.16
N ARG A 146 3.97 -5.44 0.52
CA ARG A 146 2.90 -6.28 1.11
C ARG A 146 2.23 -5.63 2.31
N HIS A 147 2.05 -4.31 2.25
CA HIS A 147 1.41 -3.54 3.31
C HIS A 147 -0.05 -3.94 3.54
N GLY A 148 -0.77 -4.32 2.47
CA GLY A 148 -2.12 -4.87 2.55
C GLY A 148 -2.16 -6.15 3.40
N GLY A 149 -1.35 -7.15 3.07
CA GLY A 149 -1.26 -8.40 3.85
C GLY A 149 -0.81 -8.18 5.30
N GLU A 150 0.10 -7.23 5.55
CA GLU A 150 0.49 -6.84 6.92
C GLU A 150 -0.70 -6.25 7.70
N ASN A 151 -1.47 -5.35 7.09
CA ASN A 151 -2.66 -4.78 7.71
C ASN A 151 -3.74 -5.83 7.95
N MET A 152 -4.00 -6.72 6.99
CA MET A 152 -4.93 -7.84 7.15
C MET A 152 -4.51 -8.78 8.29
N THR A 153 -3.21 -9.04 8.41
CA THR A 153 -2.64 -9.82 9.52
C THR A 153 -2.91 -9.15 10.86
N ARG A 154 -2.65 -7.83 10.96
CA ARG A 154 -2.93 -7.06 12.18
C ARG A 154 -4.41 -7.09 12.55
N GLN A 155 -5.31 -6.93 11.58
CA GLN A 155 -6.75 -6.98 11.78
C GLN A 155 -7.20 -8.37 12.26
N THR A 156 -6.71 -9.44 11.63
CA THR A 156 -7.03 -10.81 12.02
C THR A 156 -6.55 -11.12 13.44
N LEU A 157 -5.33 -10.71 13.79
CA LEU A 157 -4.80 -10.87 15.15
C LEU A 157 -5.61 -10.07 16.17
N ALA A 158 -5.98 -8.83 15.86
CA ALA A 158 -6.83 -8.01 16.71
C ALA A 158 -8.22 -8.65 16.93
N GLY A 159 -8.80 -9.23 15.88
CA GLY A 159 -10.06 -9.98 15.95
C GLY A 159 -9.95 -11.24 16.82
N LEU A 160 -8.87 -12.02 16.68
CA LEU A 160 -8.61 -13.19 17.52
C LEU A 160 -8.41 -12.82 18.99
N LEU A 161 -7.68 -11.74 19.27
CA LEU A 161 -7.49 -11.21 20.62
C LEU A 161 -8.82 -10.77 21.24
N THR A 162 -9.67 -10.11 20.46
CA THR A 162 -11.03 -9.73 20.87
C THR A 162 -11.85 -10.96 21.28
N VAL A 163 -11.91 -11.98 20.42
CA VAL A 163 -12.65 -13.21 20.71
C VAL A 163 -12.08 -13.91 21.94
N GLY A 164 -10.75 -13.98 22.07
CA GLY A 164 -10.08 -14.55 23.22
C GLY A 164 -10.43 -13.82 24.53
N ALA A 165 -10.37 -12.49 24.54
CA ALA A 165 -10.76 -11.67 25.69
C ALA A 165 -12.24 -11.90 26.08
N ALA A 166 -13.14 -11.95 25.09
CA ALA A 166 -14.56 -12.21 25.29
C ALA A 166 -14.88 -13.60 25.89
N LEU A 167 -13.95 -14.57 25.79
CA LEU A 167 -14.08 -15.88 26.42
C LEU A 167 -13.56 -15.91 27.86
N THR A 168 -12.84 -14.87 28.30
CA THR A 168 -12.24 -14.77 29.65
C THR A 168 -12.96 -13.82 30.58
N VAL A 169 -13.85 -12.97 30.07
CA VAL A 169 -14.69 -12.07 30.87
C VAL A 169 -16.00 -12.74 31.27
N ASP A 170 -16.59 -12.27 32.37
CA ASP A 170 -17.90 -12.74 32.82
C ASP A 170 -18.97 -12.51 31.73
N PRO A 171 -19.99 -13.38 31.61
CA PRO A 171 -21.04 -13.27 30.61
C PRO A 171 -21.71 -11.88 30.53
N ASP A 172 -21.86 -11.22 31.67
CA ASP A 172 -22.49 -9.91 31.80
C ASP A 172 -21.60 -8.78 31.22
N ASP A 173 -20.29 -9.00 31.09
CA ASP A 173 -19.32 -8.03 30.57
C ASP A 173 -18.96 -8.27 29.09
N ARG A 174 -19.46 -9.35 28.47
CA ARG A 174 -19.14 -9.72 27.07
C ARG A 174 -19.67 -8.70 26.06
N GLU A 175 -20.79 -8.05 26.38
CA GLU A 175 -21.36 -6.97 25.56
C GLU A 175 -20.42 -5.76 25.52
N MET A 176 -19.80 -5.40 26.64
CA MET A 176 -18.80 -4.32 26.71
C MET A 176 -17.52 -4.65 25.94
N VAL A 177 -17.06 -5.91 25.96
CA VAL A 177 -15.91 -6.36 25.15
C VAL A 177 -16.24 -6.33 23.65
N ALA A 178 -17.44 -6.77 23.27
CA ALA A 178 -17.89 -6.70 21.88
C ALA A 178 -18.02 -5.25 21.38
N LEU A 179 -18.54 -4.34 22.22
CA LEU A 179 -18.65 -2.92 21.91
C LEU A 179 -17.27 -2.24 21.78
N ALA A 180 -16.33 -2.56 22.69
CA ALA A 180 -14.96 -2.04 22.63
C ALA A 180 -14.20 -2.53 21.39
N ALA A 181 -14.45 -3.76 20.94
CA ALA A 181 -13.88 -4.28 19.71
C ALA A 181 -14.56 -3.76 18.44
N GLY A 182 -15.88 -3.57 18.47
CA GLY A 182 -16.61 -2.87 17.42
C GLY A 182 -16.13 -1.43 17.26
N ALA A 183 -15.77 -0.77 18.37
CA ALA A 183 -15.16 0.57 18.35
C ALA A 183 -13.76 0.56 17.70
N TYR A 184 -12.98 -0.52 17.82
CA TYR A 184 -11.71 -0.67 17.11
C TYR A 184 -11.90 -0.81 15.59
N GLY A 185 -12.95 -1.52 15.16
CA GLY A 185 -13.34 -1.62 13.74
C GLY A 185 -14.03 -0.36 13.19
N LEU A 186 -14.61 0.48 14.05
CA LEU A 186 -15.25 1.75 13.68
C LEU A 186 -14.24 2.87 13.34
N LEU A 187 -12.94 2.65 13.53
CA LEU A 187 -11.88 3.62 13.22
C LEU A 187 -11.51 3.67 11.71
N GLY A 188 -12.38 3.15 10.83
CA GLY A 188 -12.20 3.13 9.38
C GLY A 188 -11.22 2.05 8.92
N GLU A 189 -11.13 1.85 7.60
CA GLU A 189 -9.97 1.20 6.95
C GLU A 189 -8.70 1.70 7.67
N PRO A 190 -7.89 0.83 8.31
CA PRO A 190 -6.72 1.33 9.00
C PRO A 190 -5.77 1.85 7.93
N ALA A 191 -5.78 3.18 7.76
CA ALA A 191 -4.78 3.91 7.00
C ALA A 191 -3.41 3.29 7.30
N PHE A 192 -2.59 3.14 6.27
CA PHE A 192 -1.28 2.55 6.47
C PHE A 192 -0.52 3.32 7.55
N SER A 193 0.21 2.59 8.38
CA SER A 193 0.99 3.21 9.45
C SER A 193 2.01 4.20 8.86
N ARG A 194 2.40 5.22 9.62
CA ARG A 194 3.44 6.18 9.18
C ARG A 194 4.73 5.51 8.68
N ALA A 195 5.07 4.35 9.23
CA ALA A 195 6.22 3.57 8.78
C ALA A 195 6.00 2.96 7.38
N GLN A 196 4.79 2.46 7.12
CA GLN A 196 4.41 1.92 5.80
C GLN A 196 4.32 3.04 4.76
N GLU A 197 3.77 4.21 5.11
CA GLU A 197 3.77 5.38 4.21
C GLU A 197 5.19 5.86 3.88
N SER A 198 6.08 5.95 4.89
CA SER A 198 7.47 6.34 4.69
C SER A 198 8.26 5.34 3.83
N GLU A 199 7.90 4.07 3.92
CA GLU A 199 8.47 2.99 3.11
C GLU A 199 7.93 3.02 1.68
N ALA A 200 6.63 3.29 1.51
CA ALA A 200 6.01 3.45 0.21
C ALA A 200 6.54 4.68 -0.54
N ASP A 201 6.77 5.80 0.16
CA ASP A 201 7.47 6.98 -0.39
C ASP A 201 8.85 6.62 -0.95
N GLU A 202 9.63 5.86 -0.19
CA GLU A 202 11.00 5.53 -0.52
C GLU A 202 11.07 4.60 -1.73
N LEU A 203 10.35 3.48 -1.66
CA LEU A 203 10.29 2.51 -2.73
C LEU A 203 9.62 3.12 -3.97
N GLY A 204 8.53 3.86 -3.82
CA GLY A 204 7.82 4.50 -4.92
C GLY A 204 8.68 5.54 -5.66
N LEU A 205 9.47 6.32 -4.94
CA LEU A 205 10.45 7.23 -5.52
C LEU A 205 11.51 6.48 -6.35
N PHE A 206 11.96 5.32 -5.86
CA PHE A 206 12.93 4.48 -6.57
C PHE A 206 12.31 3.80 -7.80
N LEU A 207 11.07 3.35 -7.71
CA LEU A 207 10.32 2.80 -8.83
C LEU A 207 10.16 3.82 -9.96
N ALA A 208 9.72 5.04 -9.62
CA ALA A 208 9.56 6.13 -10.58
C ALA A 208 10.90 6.51 -11.23
N ALA A 209 11.96 6.62 -10.42
CA ALA A 209 13.32 6.88 -10.91
C ALA A 209 13.81 5.80 -11.89
N ASP A 210 13.70 4.52 -11.55
CA ASP A 210 14.13 3.42 -12.43
C ASP A 210 13.28 3.30 -13.70
N ALA A 211 11.99 3.67 -13.62
CA ALA A 211 11.07 3.75 -14.75
C ALA A 211 11.37 4.93 -15.70
N GLY A 212 12.29 5.82 -15.34
CA GLY A 212 12.70 6.97 -16.16
C GLY A 212 11.99 8.28 -15.87
N TYR A 213 11.13 8.31 -14.85
CA TYR A 213 10.39 9.50 -14.44
C TYR A 213 11.19 10.38 -13.48
N ASP A 214 10.93 11.69 -13.51
CA ASP A 214 11.62 12.67 -12.67
C ASP A 214 11.23 12.51 -11.19
N PRO A 215 12.15 12.02 -10.32
CA PRO A 215 11.83 11.80 -8.91
C PRO A 215 11.50 13.10 -8.16
N ARG A 216 11.84 14.28 -8.71
CA ARG A 216 11.47 15.58 -8.12
C ARG A 216 9.97 15.79 -8.09
N GLU A 217 9.21 15.18 -9.00
CA GLU A 217 7.77 15.35 -9.08
C GLU A 217 7.02 14.73 -7.89
N ALA A 218 7.62 13.77 -7.18
CA ALA A 218 7.06 13.28 -5.92
C ALA A 218 6.97 14.40 -4.86
N VAL A 219 8.03 15.21 -4.72
CA VAL A 219 8.04 16.36 -3.79
C VAL A 219 7.05 17.43 -4.25
N LEU A 220 7.05 17.75 -5.54
CA LEU A 220 6.18 18.79 -6.10
C LEU A 220 4.70 18.39 -6.02
N LEU A 221 4.37 17.11 -6.17
CA LEU A 221 3.01 16.60 -6.02
C LEU A 221 2.46 16.89 -4.61
N TRP A 222 3.22 16.55 -3.57
CA TRP A 222 2.83 16.83 -2.18
C TRP A 222 2.64 18.32 -1.91
N GLN A 223 3.53 19.15 -2.45
CA GLN A 223 3.39 20.61 -2.35
C GLN A 223 2.11 21.10 -3.04
N ARG A 224 1.83 20.64 -4.27
CA ARG A 224 0.60 21.01 -5.01
C ARG A 224 -0.67 20.61 -4.28
N MET A 225 -0.69 19.41 -3.67
CA MET A 225 -1.85 18.93 -2.92
C MET A 225 -2.02 19.70 -1.60
N GLY A 226 -0.93 20.04 -0.91
CA GLY A 226 -0.94 20.79 0.35
C GLY A 226 -1.26 22.29 0.22
N GLU A 227 -1.03 22.89 -0.94
CA GLU A 227 -1.37 24.30 -1.22
C GLU A 227 -2.88 24.54 -1.40
N ARG A 228 -3.67 23.48 -1.60
CA ARG A 228 -5.12 23.60 -1.75
C ARG A 228 -5.77 23.80 -0.39
N GLY A 229 -6.10 25.05 -0.05
CA GLY A 229 -6.97 25.34 1.09
C GLY A 229 -8.35 24.71 0.91
N GLY A 230 -8.98 24.25 2.01
CA GLY A 230 -10.29 23.58 1.99
C GLY A 230 -10.28 22.25 2.74
N GLU A 231 -11.29 21.40 2.48
CA GLU A 231 -11.29 20.01 2.96
C GLU A 231 -10.10 19.24 2.34
N PRO A 232 -9.42 18.37 3.11
CA PRO A 232 -8.33 17.55 2.58
C PRO A 232 -8.79 16.71 1.39
N LEU A 233 -7.95 16.62 0.35
CA LEU A 233 -8.18 15.69 -0.76
C LEU A 233 -8.24 14.26 -0.23
N GLU A 234 -9.05 13.40 -0.87
CA GLU A 234 -9.18 12.00 -0.46
C GLU A 234 -7.82 11.29 -0.39
N PHE A 235 -6.93 11.52 -1.36
CA PHE A 235 -5.55 11.01 -1.31
C PHE A 235 -4.76 11.48 -0.08
N LEU A 236 -4.92 12.74 0.35
CA LEU A 236 -4.26 13.24 1.57
C LEU A 236 -4.87 12.64 2.83
N SER A 237 -6.17 12.33 2.79
CA SER A 237 -6.90 11.70 3.89
C SER A 237 -6.48 10.24 4.08
N SER A 238 -6.33 9.48 2.99
CA SER A 238 -5.84 8.10 3.03
C SER A 238 -4.33 8.01 3.30
N HIS A 239 -3.56 9.05 2.96
CA HIS A 239 -2.10 9.10 3.10
C HIS A 239 -1.59 10.34 3.88
N PRO A 240 -1.69 10.36 5.23
CA PRO A 240 -1.36 11.53 6.04
C PRO A 240 0.15 11.86 6.15
N ASP A 241 0.47 13.04 6.75
CA ASP A 241 1.83 13.55 7.13
C ASP A 241 2.68 14.20 6.02
N SER A 242 2.11 15.14 5.26
CA SER A 242 2.75 15.75 4.09
C SER A 242 4.11 16.43 4.34
N GLU A 243 4.29 17.19 5.44
CA GLU A 243 5.56 17.91 5.70
C GLU A 243 6.73 16.96 5.98
N THR A 244 6.50 15.90 6.75
CA THR A 244 7.55 14.92 7.06
C THR A 244 7.92 14.11 5.83
N ARG A 245 6.92 13.77 5.01
CA ARG A 245 7.11 13.07 3.74
C ARG A 245 7.95 13.87 2.75
N VAL A 246 7.65 15.17 2.57
CA VAL A 246 8.45 16.06 1.71
C VAL A 246 9.92 16.05 2.10
N ARG A 247 10.23 16.25 3.39
CA ARG A 247 11.63 16.23 3.88
C ARG A 247 12.32 14.87 3.63
N ARG A 248 11.58 13.77 3.77
CA ARG A 248 12.11 12.42 3.52
C ARG A 248 12.41 12.21 2.03
N LEU A 249 11.48 12.56 1.15
CA LEU A 249 11.66 12.47 -0.30
C LEU A 249 12.85 13.31 -0.77
N GLU A 250 13.02 14.53 -0.23
CA GLU A 250 14.20 15.37 -0.49
C GLU A 250 15.51 14.69 -0.06
N ALA A 251 15.53 14.05 1.12
CA ALA A 251 16.70 13.33 1.61
C ALA A 251 17.06 12.11 0.76
N LEU A 252 16.07 11.45 0.14
CA LEU A 252 16.25 10.29 -0.73
C LEU A 252 16.61 10.66 -2.19
N MET A 253 16.45 11.93 -2.57
CA MET A 253 16.70 12.41 -3.92
C MET A 253 18.08 12.05 -4.50
N PRO A 254 19.20 12.09 -3.75
CA PRO A 254 20.49 11.65 -4.26
C PRO A 254 20.52 10.18 -4.69
N LEU A 255 19.82 9.30 -3.96
CA LEU A 255 19.70 7.87 -4.28
C LEU A 255 18.82 7.65 -5.51
N ALA A 256 17.67 8.33 -5.59
CA ALA A 256 16.80 8.28 -6.76
C ALA A 256 17.54 8.73 -8.04
N ARG A 257 18.36 9.78 -7.95
CA ARG A 257 19.21 10.22 -9.07
C ARG A 257 20.28 9.19 -9.44
N GLU A 258 20.88 8.51 -8.46
CA GLU A 258 21.83 7.43 -8.73
C GLU A 258 21.18 6.25 -9.45
N ILE A 259 19.97 5.85 -9.07
CA ILE A 259 19.19 4.82 -9.78
C ILE A 259 19.04 5.19 -11.26
N ARG A 260 18.63 6.43 -11.54
CA ARG A 260 18.52 6.95 -12.91
C ARG A 260 19.85 6.90 -13.67
N ARG A 261 20.95 7.32 -13.04
CA ARG A 261 22.28 7.26 -13.67
C ARG A 261 22.67 5.85 -14.08
N ARG A 262 22.45 4.87 -13.20
CA ARG A 262 22.73 3.44 -13.49
C ARG A 262 21.93 2.89 -14.66
N ARG A 263 20.75 3.46 -14.89
CA ARG A 263 19.88 3.13 -16.02
C ARG A 263 20.23 3.90 -17.31
N GLY A 264 21.21 4.80 -17.27
CA GLY A 264 21.55 5.68 -18.38
C GLY A 264 20.49 6.76 -18.65
N LEU A 265 19.67 7.10 -17.65
CA LEU A 265 18.54 8.03 -17.76
C LEU A 265 18.92 9.45 -17.31
N GLU A 266 20.09 9.92 -17.74
CA GLU A 266 20.63 11.26 -17.47
C GLU A 266 19.99 12.29 -18.43
N GLY A 267 18.71 12.61 -18.22
CA GLY A 267 17.95 13.55 -19.05
C GLY A 267 16.50 13.67 -18.58
N PRO A 268 15.63 14.48 -19.23
CA PRO A 268 14.20 14.46 -18.97
C PRO A 268 13.61 13.06 -19.22
N ALA A 269 12.43 12.77 -18.67
CA ALA A 269 11.72 11.52 -18.97
C ALA A 269 11.50 11.38 -20.50
N PRO A 270 11.39 10.15 -21.04
CA PRO A 270 11.26 9.92 -22.49
C PRO A 270 10.07 10.65 -23.14
N ASP A 271 9.06 11.00 -22.34
CA ASP A 271 7.82 11.66 -22.77
C ASP A 271 7.61 13.01 -22.05
N ALA A 272 8.69 13.66 -21.59
CA ALA A 272 8.61 15.03 -21.09
C ALA A 272 8.14 15.96 -22.24
N PRO A 273 7.12 16.81 -22.02
CA PRO A 273 6.64 17.73 -23.05
C PRO A 273 7.72 18.72 -23.52
#